data_AF-A0A959ZML8-F1
#
_entry.id   AF-A0A959ZML8-F1
#
_cell.length_a   1.000
_cell.length_b   1.000
_cell.length_c   1.000
_cell.angle_alpha   90.00
_cell.angle_beta   90.00
_cell.angle_gamma   90.00
#
_symmetry.space_group_name_H-M   'P 1'
#
loop_
_entity.id
_entity.type
_entity.pdbx_description
1 polymer ?
#
loop_
_entity_poly.entity_id
_entity_poly.type
_entity_poly.pdbx_seq_one_letter_code
_entity_poly.pdbx_strand_id
1 'polypeptide(L)'
;MRSEAQVELVLALAERGLNASQIAREAGVPRSTVRDWVGGKLPKGFAADSTRCSACGGEHDLRTPPASYPYLLGMYLGDGFVSLHRRGVARLRVFLDLAYPGIIDETRAAIADHVPGNRIHSQLRSSNFSDAPELTHVVVSAYSKTWPCWLPQHGPGKKHERRIALADWQMRCVEGNPGLLLRGLIHSDGCRFINTGTNWSNPRYSFSNQSEDIRAIFENACDLLGLHTTRAPHTVYVSRKDDVATLDAHVGPKY
;
A
#
# COMPACT_ATOMS: atom_id res chain seq x y z
N MET A 1 30.00 4.99 -31.90
CA MET A 1 28.99 5.04 -30.82
C MET A 1 29.36 3.93 -29.86
N ARG A 2 29.64 4.22 -28.57
CA ARG A 2 30.05 3.18 -27.60
C ARG A 2 28.82 2.38 -27.15
N SER A 3 28.97 1.08 -26.90
CA SER A 3 27.83 0.18 -26.64
C SER A 3 27.33 0.30 -25.19
N GLU A 4 26.04 0.03 -25.01
CA GLU A 4 25.33 -0.02 -23.73
C GLU A 4 26.07 -0.94 -22.73
N ALA A 5 26.45 -2.13 -23.18
CA ALA A 5 27.20 -3.12 -22.39
C ALA A 5 28.54 -2.59 -21.82
N GLN A 6 29.20 -1.64 -22.49
CA GLN A 6 30.46 -1.07 -21.99
C GLN A 6 30.24 -0.11 -20.82
N VAL A 7 29.13 0.63 -20.82
CA VAL A 7 28.81 1.56 -19.74
C VAL A 7 28.33 0.80 -18.50
N GLU A 8 27.51 -0.24 -18.69
CA GLU A 8 27.09 -1.19 -17.65
C GLU A 8 28.29 -1.84 -16.95
N LEU A 9 29.25 -2.36 -17.73
CA LEU A 9 30.48 -2.97 -17.20
C LEU A 9 31.29 -1.97 -16.37
N VAL A 10 31.42 -0.72 -16.84
CA VAL A 10 32.15 0.34 -16.12
C VAL A 10 31.50 0.66 -14.77
N LEU A 11 30.17 0.79 -14.72
CA LEU A 11 29.44 1.07 -13.48
C LEU A 11 29.52 -0.10 -12.49
N ALA A 12 29.35 -1.34 -12.95
CA ALA A 12 29.46 -2.52 -12.10
C ALA A 12 30.86 -2.69 -11.49
N LEU A 13 31.93 -2.39 -12.24
CA LEU A 13 33.30 -2.41 -11.72
C LEU A 13 33.56 -1.28 -10.71
N ALA A 14 32.92 -0.11 -10.88
CA ALA A 14 32.99 0.98 -9.93
C ALA A 14 32.28 0.66 -8.61
N GLU A 15 31.10 0.02 -8.66
CA GLU A 15 30.38 -0.46 -7.46
C GLU A 15 31.18 -1.51 -6.68
N ARG A 16 31.97 -2.34 -7.38
CA ARG A 16 32.92 -3.28 -6.79
C ARG A 16 34.16 -2.61 -6.17
N GLY A 17 34.26 -1.28 -6.20
CA GLY A 17 35.31 -0.51 -5.56
C GLY A 17 36.61 -0.41 -6.37
N LEU A 18 36.62 -0.76 -7.65
CA LEU A 18 37.82 -0.63 -8.49
C LEU A 18 38.13 0.85 -8.78
N ASN A 19 39.41 1.18 -8.90
CA ASN A 19 39.82 2.52 -9.28
C ASN A 19 39.74 2.73 -10.80
N ALA A 20 39.66 4.00 -11.23
CA ALA A 20 39.45 4.34 -12.64
C ALA A 20 40.51 3.77 -13.62
N SER A 21 41.75 3.51 -13.18
CA SER A 21 42.77 2.86 -14.02
C SER A 21 42.49 1.37 -14.21
N GLN A 22 42.04 0.69 -13.16
CA GLN A 22 41.70 -0.74 -13.22
C GLN A 22 40.49 -0.95 -14.15
N ILE A 23 39.44 -0.14 -13.94
CA ILE A 23 38.23 -0.17 -14.77
C ILE A 23 38.54 0.12 -16.24
N ALA A 24 39.39 1.12 -16.52
CA ALA A 24 39.78 1.46 -17.89
C ALA A 24 40.45 0.29 -18.62
N ARG A 25 41.32 -0.44 -17.91
CA ARG A 25 42.03 -1.61 -18.46
C ARG A 25 41.08 -2.79 -18.68
N GLU A 26 40.15 -3.02 -17.76
CA GLU A 26 39.22 -4.16 -17.80
C GLU A 26 38.08 -3.95 -18.80
N ALA A 27 37.51 -2.74 -18.86
CA ALA A 27 36.41 -2.42 -19.78
C ALA A 27 36.88 -1.99 -21.18
N GLY A 28 38.18 -1.75 -21.39
CA GLY A 28 38.72 -1.26 -22.66
C GLY A 28 38.27 0.17 -23.00
N VAL A 29 38.03 1.00 -21.98
CA VAL A 29 37.49 2.36 -22.11
C VAL A 29 38.51 3.38 -21.59
N PRO A 30 38.70 4.55 -22.23
CA PRO A 30 39.64 5.57 -21.75
C PRO A 30 39.34 6.01 -20.31
N ARG A 31 40.39 6.19 -19.49
CA ARG A 31 40.26 6.57 -18.07
C ARG A 31 39.44 7.85 -17.85
N SER A 32 39.54 8.84 -18.73
CA SER A 32 38.73 10.06 -18.67
C SER A 32 37.24 9.76 -18.79
N THR A 33 36.86 8.89 -19.74
CA THR A 33 35.48 8.43 -19.92
C THR A 33 34.98 7.66 -18.70
N VAL A 34 35.81 6.78 -18.11
CA VAL A 34 35.43 6.09 -16.87
C VAL A 34 35.10 7.11 -15.76
N ARG A 35 35.92 8.15 -15.59
CA ARG A 35 35.65 9.21 -14.60
C ARG A 35 34.37 9.99 -14.92
N ASP A 36 34.12 10.28 -16.20
CA ASP A 36 32.89 10.95 -16.61
C ASP A 36 31.65 10.09 -16.34
N TRP A 37 31.67 8.80 -16.66
CA TRP A 37 30.55 7.88 -16.46
C TRP A 37 30.28 7.59 -14.98
N VAL A 38 31.33 7.31 -14.19
CA VAL A 38 31.22 7.16 -12.73
C VAL A 38 30.77 8.48 -12.07
N GLY A 39 31.13 9.62 -12.65
CA GLY A 39 30.67 10.95 -12.25
C GLY A 39 29.29 11.35 -12.79
N GLY A 40 28.54 10.44 -13.41
CA GLY A 40 27.16 10.65 -13.84
C GLY A 40 26.97 11.25 -15.25
N LYS A 41 28.03 11.50 -16.00
CA LYS A 41 27.98 12.02 -17.39
C LYS A 41 27.85 10.87 -18.39
N LEU A 42 26.74 10.14 -18.31
CA LEU A 42 26.48 8.97 -19.14
C LEU A 42 26.11 9.38 -20.59
N PRO A 43 26.39 8.53 -21.60
CA PRO A 43 25.98 8.80 -22.98
C PRO A 43 24.46 9.04 -23.10
N LYS A 44 24.03 9.89 -24.03
CA LYS A 44 22.59 10.12 -24.30
C LYS A 44 21.92 8.79 -24.66
N GLY A 45 20.92 8.37 -23.88
CA GLY A 45 20.26 7.06 -23.96
C GLY A 45 20.67 6.08 -22.86
N PHE A 46 21.74 6.37 -22.12
CA PHE A 46 22.22 5.62 -20.96
C PHE A 46 21.89 6.36 -19.65
N ALA A 47 20.86 7.20 -19.63
CA ALA A 47 20.27 7.56 -18.35
C ALA A 47 19.96 6.25 -17.61
N ALA A 48 20.19 6.20 -16.31
CA ALA A 48 19.93 5.04 -15.45
C ALA A 48 18.42 4.74 -15.38
N ASP A 49 17.86 4.30 -16.50
CA ASP A 49 16.44 4.41 -16.85
C ASP A 49 15.80 3.02 -16.95
N SER A 50 16.11 2.15 -16.00
CA SER A 50 15.07 1.24 -15.52
C SER A 50 14.39 1.86 -14.29
N THR A 51 13.57 2.89 -14.55
CA THR A 51 12.43 3.22 -13.66
C THR A 51 11.53 2.00 -13.43
N ARG A 52 11.67 0.98 -14.29
CA ARG A 52 10.95 -0.29 -14.22
C ARG A 52 11.56 -1.22 -13.19
N CYS A 53 10.77 -1.53 -12.17
CA CYS A 53 11.05 -2.54 -11.17
C CYS A 53 11.33 -3.91 -11.82
N SER A 54 12.40 -4.59 -11.40
CA SER A 54 12.75 -5.93 -11.89
C SER A 54 11.73 -7.00 -11.52
N ALA A 55 10.99 -6.82 -10.43
CA ALA A 55 9.99 -7.79 -9.96
C ALA A 55 8.69 -7.74 -10.77
N CYS A 56 8.20 -6.53 -11.09
CA CYS A 56 6.89 -6.37 -11.73
C CYS A 56 6.94 -5.74 -13.13
N GLY A 57 8.09 -5.22 -13.55
CA GLY A 57 8.29 -4.55 -14.84
C GLY A 57 7.50 -3.24 -15.01
N GLY A 58 7.05 -2.63 -13.90
CA GLY A 58 6.34 -1.36 -13.85
C GLY A 58 7.13 -0.30 -13.09
N GLU A 59 6.71 0.96 -13.19
CA GLU A 59 7.44 2.10 -12.63
C GLU A 59 6.90 2.49 -11.26
N HIS A 60 7.74 2.40 -10.22
CA HIS A 60 7.43 2.83 -8.85
C HIS A 60 8.70 2.87 -7.98
N ASP A 61 8.68 3.65 -6.90
CA ASP A 61 9.74 3.66 -5.88
C ASP A 61 9.18 3.28 -4.49
N LEU A 62 9.52 2.08 -4.01
CA LEU A 62 9.08 1.61 -2.68
C LEU A 62 9.82 2.30 -1.52
N ARG A 63 10.90 3.05 -1.80
CA ARG A 63 11.63 3.84 -0.80
C ARG A 63 10.91 5.15 -0.47
N THR A 64 10.11 5.65 -1.41
CA THR A 64 9.34 6.87 -1.30
C THR A 64 7.91 6.65 -1.78
N PRO A 65 7.13 5.79 -1.10
CA PRO A 65 5.73 5.56 -1.45
C PRO A 65 4.90 6.84 -1.26
N PRO A 66 3.74 6.96 -1.94
CA PRO A 66 2.81 8.04 -1.68
C PRO A 66 2.41 8.12 -0.21
N ALA A 67 2.16 9.33 0.30
CA ALA A 67 1.73 9.53 1.69
C ALA A 67 0.39 8.82 2.01
N SER A 68 -0.45 8.58 0.99
CA SER A 68 -1.70 7.83 1.08
C SER A 68 -1.51 6.31 1.21
N TYR A 69 -0.28 5.81 1.13
CA TYR A 69 0.01 4.38 1.16
C TYR A 69 -0.54 3.64 2.41
N PRO A 70 -0.34 4.12 3.66
CA PRO A 70 -0.88 3.42 4.83
C PRO A 70 -2.40 3.32 4.79
N TYR A 71 -3.09 4.36 4.31
CA TYR A 71 -4.54 4.33 4.12
C TYR A 71 -4.96 3.29 3.08
N LEU A 72 -4.32 3.29 1.91
CA LEU A 72 -4.60 2.31 0.85
C LEU A 72 -4.32 0.87 1.32
N LEU A 73 -3.25 0.67 2.11
CA LEU A 73 -2.94 -0.61 2.72
C LEU A 73 -4.09 -1.07 3.63
N GLY A 74 -4.62 -0.18 4.49
CA GLY A 74 -5.77 -0.48 5.35
C GLY A 74 -7.00 -0.90 4.54
N MET A 75 -7.37 -0.11 3.52
CA MET A 75 -8.47 -0.44 2.61
C MET A 75 -8.24 -1.76 1.89
N TYR A 76 -7.00 -2.06 1.49
CA TYR A 76 -6.66 -3.33 0.86
C TYR A 76 -6.82 -4.50 1.83
N LEU A 77 -6.38 -4.36 3.08
CA LEU A 77 -6.41 -5.43 4.07
C LEU A 77 -7.84 -5.80 4.48
N GLY A 78 -8.77 -4.86 4.52
CA GLY A 78 -10.19 -5.19 4.68
C GLY A 78 -10.86 -5.57 3.36
N ASP A 79 -11.35 -4.57 2.64
CA ASP A 79 -12.24 -4.74 1.48
C ASP A 79 -11.52 -4.89 0.13
N GLY A 80 -10.19 -4.86 0.12
CA GLY A 80 -9.44 -4.96 -1.12
C GLY A 80 -9.07 -6.38 -1.54
N PHE A 81 -8.89 -6.51 -2.85
CA PHE A 81 -8.42 -7.73 -3.49
C PHE A 81 -7.59 -7.41 -4.74
N VAL A 82 -6.43 -8.08 -4.88
CA VAL A 82 -5.57 -7.99 -6.07
C VAL A 82 -5.66 -9.29 -6.86
N SER A 83 -6.08 -9.21 -8.11
CA SER A 83 -6.10 -10.35 -9.05
C SER A 83 -5.04 -10.20 -10.13
N LEU A 84 -4.25 -11.25 -10.36
CA LEU A 84 -3.32 -11.32 -11.47
C LEU A 84 -4.05 -11.59 -12.79
N HIS A 85 -3.59 -10.96 -13.87
CA HIS A 85 -4.07 -11.12 -15.23
C HIS A 85 -2.92 -11.49 -16.18
N ARG A 86 -3.26 -11.76 -17.45
CA ARG A 86 -2.27 -12.06 -18.49
C ARG A 86 -1.26 -10.91 -18.64
N ARG A 87 -0.05 -11.23 -19.13
CA ARG A 87 1.03 -10.26 -19.40
C ARG A 87 1.54 -9.51 -18.15
N GLY A 88 1.42 -10.13 -16.97
CA GLY A 88 1.94 -9.58 -15.71
C GLY A 88 1.18 -8.35 -15.18
N VAL A 89 0.00 -8.05 -15.73
CA VAL A 89 -0.85 -6.98 -15.22
C VAL A 89 -1.66 -7.50 -14.04
N ALA A 90 -1.85 -6.70 -13.01
CA ALA A 90 -2.74 -7.00 -11.90
C ALA A 90 -3.89 -5.98 -11.85
N ARG A 91 -4.97 -6.33 -11.16
CA ARG A 91 -6.07 -5.42 -10.86
C ARG A 91 -6.33 -5.39 -9.37
N LEU A 92 -6.20 -4.22 -8.76
CA LEU A 92 -6.73 -3.94 -7.44
C LEU A 92 -8.24 -3.64 -7.58
N ARG A 93 -9.05 -4.23 -6.70
CA ARG A 93 -10.46 -3.89 -6.49
C ARG A 93 -10.67 -3.61 -5.00
N VAL A 94 -11.44 -2.59 -4.67
CA VAL A 94 -11.94 -2.29 -3.32
C VAL A 94 -13.45 -2.14 -3.42
N PHE A 95 -14.18 -2.84 -2.56
CA PHE A 95 -15.64 -2.84 -2.51
C PHE A 95 -16.09 -1.87 -1.42
N LEU A 96 -16.94 -0.90 -1.76
CA LEU A 96 -17.28 0.22 -0.87
C LEU A 96 -18.79 0.44 -0.88
N ASP A 97 -19.38 0.61 0.30
CA ASP A 97 -20.80 0.91 0.46
C ASP A 97 -21.13 2.32 -0.08
N LEU A 98 -22.24 2.45 -0.82
CA LEU A 98 -22.69 3.73 -1.37
C LEU A 98 -23.17 4.71 -0.30
N ALA A 99 -23.41 4.24 0.93
CA ALA A 99 -23.73 5.11 2.06
C ALA A 99 -22.56 6.03 2.48
N TYR A 100 -21.33 5.78 2.01
CA TYR A 100 -20.13 6.54 2.41
C TYR A 100 -19.37 7.12 1.19
N PRO A 101 -19.93 8.09 0.47
CA PRO A 101 -19.27 8.73 -0.67
C PRO A 101 -17.89 9.33 -0.36
N GLY A 102 -17.66 9.87 0.83
CA GLY A 102 -16.35 10.38 1.24
C GLY A 102 -15.27 9.29 1.28
N ILE A 103 -15.60 8.10 1.79
CA ILE A 103 -14.70 6.93 1.77
C ILE A 103 -14.42 6.47 0.33
N ILE A 104 -15.41 6.55 -0.56
CA ILE A 104 -15.26 6.22 -1.98
C ILE A 104 -14.26 7.16 -2.65
N ASP A 105 -14.39 8.46 -2.44
CA ASP A 105 -13.51 9.46 -3.04
C ASP A 105 -12.09 9.36 -2.49
N GLU A 106 -11.92 9.18 -1.18
CA GLU A 106 -10.61 9.02 -0.55
C GLU A 106 -9.91 7.75 -1.04
N THR A 107 -10.64 6.63 -1.17
CA THR A 107 -10.10 5.38 -1.72
C THR A 107 -9.71 5.55 -3.19
N ARG A 108 -10.52 6.27 -3.98
CA ARG A 108 -10.22 6.57 -5.38
C ARG A 108 -8.94 7.41 -5.51
N ALA A 109 -8.78 8.44 -4.68
CA ALA A 109 -7.59 9.29 -4.65
C ALA A 109 -6.35 8.47 -4.26
N ALA A 110 -6.45 7.68 -3.19
CA ALA A 110 -5.35 6.84 -2.73
C ALA A 110 -4.92 5.84 -3.82
N ILE A 111 -5.85 5.21 -4.54
CA ILE A 111 -5.49 4.34 -5.68
C ILE A 111 -4.78 5.14 -6.77
N ALA A 112 -5.29 6.34 -7.12
CA ALA A 112 -4.71 7.17 -8.18
C ALA A 112 -3.25 7.57 -7.91
N ASP A 113 -2.91 7.87 -6.66
CA ASP A 113 -1.54 8.24 -6.25
C ASP A 113 -0.49 7.15 -6.56
N HIS A 114 -0.91 5.88 -6.53
CA HIS A 114 -0.01 4.72 -6.68
C HIS A 114 0.17 4.26 -8.13
N VAL A 115 -0.72 4.74 -9.03
CA VAL A 115 -0.73 4.38 -10.45
C VAL A 115 -1.00 5.63 -11.30
N PRO A 116 -0.11 6.63 -11.26
CA PRO A 116 -0.32 7.88 -11.97
C PRO A 116 -0.50 7.64 -13.47
N GLY A 117 -1.49 8.30 -14.07
CA GLY A 117 -1.86 8.13 -15.47
C GLY A 117 -2.76 6.93 -15.77
N ASN A 118 -2.97 6.01 -14.82
CA ASN A 118 -3.88 4.89 -15.03
C ASN A 118 -5.33 5.31 -14.78
N ARG A 119 -6.25 4.72 -15.54
CA ARG A 119 -7.68 4.93 -15.34
C ARG A 119 -8.16 4.24 -14.06
N ILE A 120 -8.80 5.01 -13.20
CA ILE A 120 -9.54 4.48 -12.05
C ILE A 120 -10.98 4.21 -12.49
N HIS A 121 -11.42 2.97 -12.34
CA HIS A 121 -12.74 2.48 -12.70
C HIS A 121 -13.63 2.43 -11.46
N SER A 122 -14.86 2.93 -11.58
CA SER A 122 -15.92 2.76 -10.59
C SER A 122 -17.06 1.97 -11.23
N GLN A 123 -17.49 0.90 -10.59
CA GLN A 123 -18.59 0.05 -11.07
C GLN A 123 -19.62 -0.13 -9.97
N LEU A 124 -20.82 0.39 -10.19
CA LEU A 124 -21.95 0.21 -9.27
C LEU A 124 -22.46 -1.23 -9.34
N ARG A 125 -22.84 -1.77 -8.19
CA ARG A 125 -23.27 -3.15 -7.98
C ARG A 125 -24.38 -3.22 -6.94
N SER A 126 -25.23 -4.22 -7.07
CA SER A 126 -26.21 -4.61 -6.05
C SER A 126 -25.63 -5.72 -5.19
N SER A 127 -26.02 -5.76 -3.91
CA SER A 127 -25.63 -6.82 -2.99
C SER A 127 -26.26 -8.15 -3.42
N ASN A 128 -25.49 -9.24 -3.37
CA ASN A 128 -26.04 -10.58 -3.57
C ASN A 128 -26.81 -11.09 -2.33
N PHE A 129 -26.82 -10.33 -1.23
CA PHE A 129 -27.49 -10.69 0.02
C PHE A 129 -28.87 -10.02 0.18
N SER A 130 -29.22 -9.10 -0.71
CA SER A 130 -30.53 -8.48 -0.76
C SER A 130 -31.17 -8.78 -2.10
N ASP A 131 -32.41 -9.27 -2.11
CA ASP A 131 -33.23 -9.35 -3.34
C ASP A 131 -33.65 -7.96 -3.85
N ALA A 132 -33.17 -6.89 -3.22
CA ALA A 132 -33.42 -5.52 -3.61
C ALA A 132 -32.70 -5.20 -4.95
N PRO A 133 -33.42 -4.62 -5.93
CA PRO A 133 -32.84 -4.23 -7.22
C PRO A 133 -31.91 -3.01 -7.11
N GLU A 134 -31.81 -2.40 -5.94
CA GLU A 134 -31.05 -1.18 -5.71
C GLU A 134 -29.55 -1.41 -5.73
N LEU A 135 -28.81 -0.41 -6.20
CA LEU A 135 -27.36 -0.41 -6.14
C LEU A 135 -26.96 -0.15 -4.69
N THR A 136 -26.10 -0.99 -4.12
CA THR A 136 -25.72 -0.91 -2.71
C THR A 136 -24.26 -0.54 -2.51
N HIS A 137 -23.41 -0.84 -3.50
CA HIS A 137 -21.98 -0.65 -3.38
C HIS A 137 -21.33 -0.29 -4.72
N VAL A 138 -20.15 0.29 -4.64
CA VAL A 138 -19.27 0.55 -5.78
C VAL A 138 -18.00 -0.27 -5.65
N VAL A 139 -17.53 -0.81 -6.77
CA VAL A 139 -16.21 -1.40 -6.87
C VAL A 139 -15.28 -0.39 -7.51
N VAL A 140 -14.38 0.19 -6.71
CA VAL A 140 -13.30 1.04 -7.20
C VAL A 140 -12.12 0.15 -7.57
N SER A 141 -11.54 0.34 -8.76
CA SER A 141 -10.48 -0.54 -9.24
C SER A 141 -9.56 0.11 -10.24
N ALA A 142 -8.33 -0.39 -10.33
CA ALA A 142 -7.36 0.04 -11.32
C ALA A 142 -6.46 -1.12 -11.73
N TYR A 143 -6.07 -1.12 -13.00
CA TYR A 143 -5.10 -2.06 -13.53
C TYR A 143 -3.71 -1.46 -13.43
N SER A 144 -2.72 -2.25 -13.01
CA SER A 144 -1.31 -1.89 -13.07
C SER A 144 -0.45 -3.13 -12.90
N LYS A 145 0.77 -3.10 -13.44
CA LYS A 145 1.79 -4.11 -13.12
C LYS A 145 2.34 -3.94 -11.70
N THR A 146 2.20 -2.77 -11.08
CA THR A 146 2.85 -2.40 -9.82
C THR A 146 2.12 -2.89 -8.57
N TRP A 147 0.85 -3.29 -8.66
CA TRP A 147 0.07 -3.74 -7.49
C TRP A 147 0.71 -4.85 -6.66
N PRO A 148 1.34 -5.89 -7.25
CA PRO A 148 2.08 -6.90 -6.51
C PRO A 148 3.19 -6.33 -5.62
N CYS A 149 3.86 -5.27 -6.06
CA CYS A 149 4.91 -4.62 -5.29
C CYS A 149 4.36 -3.67 -4.22
N TRP A 150 3.27 -2.96 -4.50
CA TRP A 150 2.59 -2.13 -3.51
C TRP A 150 1.91 -2.95 -2.42
N LEU A 151 1.34 -4.10 -2.78
CA LEU A 151 0.53 -4.94 -1.89
C LEU A 151 1.04 -6.40 -1.94
N PRO A 152 2.28 -6.65 -1.47
CA PRO A 152 2.92 -7.98 -1.52
C PRO A 152 2.20 -9.05 -0.70
N GLN A 153 1.21 -8.65 0.11
CA GLN A 153 0.27 -9.54 0.79
C GLN A 153 -0.74 -10.22 -0.16
N HIS A 154 -0.71 -9.94 -1.47
CA HIS A 154 -1.58 -10.62 -2.44
C HIS A 154 -1.21 -12.11 -2.56
N GLY A 155 -2.15 -12.95 -2.98
CA GLY A 155 -1.93 -14.39 -3.11
C GLY A 155 -3.21 -15.19 -3.37
N PRO A 156 -3.09 -16.47 -3.73
CA PRO A 156 -4.23 -17.32 -4.05
C PRO A 156 -5.00 -17.73 -2.78
N GLY A 157 -6.33 -17.81 -2.84
CA GLY A 157 -7.17 -18.22 -1.70
C GLY A 157 -7.62 -17.05 -0.82
N LYS A 158 -8.30 -17.35 0.30
CA LYS A 158 -8.86 -16.31 1.17
C LYS A 158 -7.76 -15.60 1.95
N LYS A 159 -7.94 -14.31 2.25
CA LYS A 159 -6.94 -13.50 2.96
C LYS A 159 -6.62 -14.04 4.37
N HIS A 160 -7.63 -14.50 5.10
CA HIS A 160 -7.46 -15.04 6.46
C HIS A 160 -6.89 -16.47 6.53
N GLU A 161 -6.79 -17.17 5.40
CA GLU A 161 -6.18 -18.51 5.32
C GLU A 161 -4.67 -18.41 4.98
N ARG A 162 -4.15 -17.19 4.83
CA ARG A 162 -2.77 -16.90 4.42
C ARG A 162 -2.07 -16.10 5.49
N ARG A 163 -0.75 -16.26 5.55
CA ARG A 163 0.10 -15.36 6.33
C ARG A 163 0.09 -13.97 5.70
N ILE A 164 -0.19 -12.95 6.50
CA ILE A 164 -0.21 -11.55 6.12
C ILE A 164 0.81 -10.81 7.00
N ALA A 165 2.00 -10.55 6.46
CA ALA A 165 3.03 -9.78 7.17
C ALA A 165 3.36 -8.52 6.39
N LEU A 166 3.65 -7.43 7.09
CA LEU A 166 4.17 -6.21 6.49
C LEU A 166 5.66 -6.38 6.16
N ALA A 167 6.07 -5.97 4.97
CA ALA A 167 7.47 -5.84 4.61
C ALA A 167 8.11 -4.63 5.33
N ASP A 168 9.43 -4.63 5.47
CA ASP A 168 10.16 -3.59 6.21
C ASP A 168 9.86 -2.16 5.75
N TRP A 169 9.70 -1.97 4.44
CA TRP A 169 9.35 -0.65 3.91
C TRP A 169 7.90 -0.25 4.26
N GLN A 170 6.97 -1.22 4.28
CA GLN A 170 5.58 -0.96 4.69
C GLN A 170 5.52 -0.60 6.17
N MET A 171 6.31 -1.30 7.01
CA MET A 171 6.41 -0.99 8.45
C MET A 171 6.90 0.44 8.67
N ARG A 172 7.98 0.88 8.00
CA ARG A 172 8.45 2.28 8.11
C ARG A 172 7.39 3.31 7.70
N CYS A 173 6.58 3.01 6.68
CA CYS A 173 5.48 3.90 6.28
C CYS A 173 4.38 3.98 7.33
N VAL A 174 4.04 2.84 7.93
CA VAL A 174 3.04 2.75 9.00
C VAL A 174 3.55 3.43 10.27
N GLU A 175 4.80 3.23 10.66
CA GLU A 175 5.42 3.91 11.81
C GLU A 175 5.43 5.43 11.64
N GLY A 176 5.66 5.92 10.42
CA GLY A 176 5.61 7.35 10.11
C GLY A 176 4.19 7.95 10.11
N ASN A 177 3.16 7.14 9.90
CA ASN A 177 1.76 7.60 9.90
C ASN A 177 0.75 6.48 10.24
N PRO A 178 0.72 6.02 11.50
CA PRO A 178 -0.12 4.87 11.89
C PRO A 178 -1.62 5.22 11.84
N GLY A 179 -1.95 6.51 12.04
CA GLY A 179 -3.32 7.02 11.96
C GLY A 179 -3.98 6.79 10.60
N LEU A 180 -3.23 6.93 9.49
CA LEU A 180 -3.76 6.64 8.15
C LEU A 180 -4.05 5.15 7.94
N LEU A 181 -3.20 4.26 8.46
CA LEU A 181 -3.48 2.82 8.41
C LEU A 181 -4.75 2.47 9.21
N LEU A 182 -4.87 2.99 10.44
CA LEU A 182 -6.05 2.79 11.27
C LEU A 182 -7.32 3.34 10.60
N ARG A 183 -7.25 4.52 9.98
CA ARG A 183 -8.34 5.10 9.18
C ARG A 183 -8.79 4.15 8.07
N GLY A 184 -7.87 3.62 7.27
CA GLY A 184 -8.20 2.66 6.20
C GLY A 184 -8.84 1.38 6.74
N LEU A 185 -8.27 0.77 7.79
CA LEU A 185 -8.80 -0.44 8.41
C LEU A 185 -10.18 -0.23 9.03
N ILE A 186 -10.40 0.91 9.70
CA ILE A 186 -11.71 1.24 10.26
C ILE A 186 -12.71 1.56 9.16
N HIS A 187 -12.31 2.25 8.08
CA HIS A 187 -13.19 2.53 6.95
C HIS A 187 -13.72 1.25 6.30
N SER A 188 -12.88 0.21 6.16
CA SER A 188 -13.29 -1.07 5.58
C SER A 188 -14.07 -1.98 6.55
N ASP A 189 -13.42 -2.42 7.63
CA ASP A 189 -13.93 -3.51 8.50
C ASP A 189 -14.20 -3.06 9.94
N GLY A 190 -14.20 -1.74 10.17
CA GLY A 190 -14.44 -1.17 11.49
C GLY A 190 -15.73 -0.38 11.58
N CYS A 191 -16.15 -0.12 12.81
CA CYS A 191 -17.23 0.81 13.10
C CYS A 191 -16.97 1.57 14.39
N ARG A 192 -17.59 2.75 14.48
CA ARG A 192 -17.67 3.56 15.69
C ARG A 192 -19.12 3.57 16.15
N PHE A 193 -19.36 3.32 17.42
CA PHE A 193 -20.71 3.32 17.98
C PHE A 193 -20.71 3.80 19.43
N ILE A 194 -21.89 4.13 19.94
CA ILE A 194 -22.09 4.38 21.37
C ILE A 194 -22.45 3.05 22.02
N ASN A 195 -21.58 2.58 22.90
CA ASN A 195 -21.88 1.42 23.72
C ASN A 195 -22.65 1.87 24.97
N THR A 196 -23.78 1.22 25.24
CA THR A 196 -24.70 1.59 26.34
C THR A 196 -24.87 0.44 27.32
N GLY A 197 -24.88 0.76 28.61
CA GLY A 197 -25.31 -0.13 29.68
C GLY A 197 -26.41 0.50 30.53
N THR A 198 -26.80 -0.15 31.62
CA THR A 198 -27.94 0.25 32.48
C THR A 198 -27.88 1.71 32.94
N ASN A 199 -26.69 2.27 33.21
CA ASN A 199 -26.49 3.64 33.68
C ASN A 199 -25.27 4.34 33.05
N TRP A 200 -24.84 3.93 31.86
CA TRP A 200 -23.68 4.54 31.21
C TRP A 200 -23.75 4.44 29.69
N SER A 201 -23.12 5.40 29.01
CA SER A 201 -22.88 5.39 27.57
C SER A 201 -21.47 5.88 27.28
N ASN A 202 -20.73 5.15 26.43
CA ASN A 202 -19.36 5.47 26.08
C ASN A 202 -19.14 5.22 24.58
N PRO A 203 -18.42 6.11 23.87
CA PRO A 203 -18.06 5.85 22.49
C PRO A 203 -17.06 4.69 22.44
N ARG A 204 -17.11 3.90 21.38
CA ARG A 204 -16.26 2.73 21.18
C ARG A 204 -16.00 2.53 19.69
N TYR A 205 -14.77 2.14 19.37
CA TYR A 205 -14.47 1.54 18.09
C TYR A 205 -14.41 0.02 18.20
N SER A 206 -14.86 -0.66 17.16
CA SER A 206 -14.58 -2.07 16.94
C SER A 206 -14.05 -2.30 15.54
N PHE A 207 -13.03 -3.13 15.42
CA PHE A 207 -12.45 -3.62 14.17
C PHE A 207 -12.63 -5.12 14.12
N SER A 208 -13.36 -5.63 13.12
CA SER A 208 -13.71 -7.05 13.02
C SER A 208 -13.13 -7.66 11.76
N ASN A 209 -12.17 -8.57 11.89
CA ASN A 209 -11.56 -9.24 10.75
C ASN A 209 -11.27 -10.70 11.08
N GLN A 210 -11.39 -11.60 10.10
CA GLN A 210 -11.14 -13.04 10.28
C GLN A 210 -9.66 -13.37 10.45
N SER A 211 -8.76 -12.61 9.81
CA SER A 211 -7.32 -12.85 9.86
C SER A 211 -6.73 -12.38 11.20
N GLU A 212 -6.06 -13.29 11.92
CA GLU A 212 -5.31 -12.94 13.12
C GLU A 212 -4.19 -11.94 12.82
N ASP A 213 -3.47 -12.15 11.72
CA ASP A 213 -2.39 -11.27 11.29
C ASP A 213 -2.88 -9.83 11.04
N ILE A 214 -4.05 -9.66 10.43
CA ILE A 214 -4.62 -8.32 10.18
C ILE A 214 -5.08 -7.67 11.49
N ARG A 215 -5.65 -8.43 12.43
CA ARG A 215 -5.97 -7.93 13.78
C ARG A 215 -4.69 -7.48 14.52
N ALA A 216 -3.61 -8.26 14.43
CA ALA A 216 -2.32 -7.88 14.99
C ALA A 216 -1.73 -6.62 14.34
N ILE A 217 -1.86 -6.45 13.02
CA ILE A 217 -1.46 -5.21 12.32
C ILE A 217 -2.24 -4.00 12.84
N PHE A 218 -3.55 -4.15 13.05
CA PHE A 218 -4.39 -3.10 13.64
C PHE A 218 -3.92 -2.72 15.05
N GLU A 219 -3.68 -3.71 15.91
CA GLU A 219 -3.23 -3.47 17.28
C GLU A 219 -1.83 -2.85 17.35
N ASN A 220 -0.88 -3.32 16.53
CA ASN A 220 0.44 -2.70 16.46
C ASN A 220 0.34 -1.22 16.05
N ALA A 221 -0.59 -0.86 15.14
CA ALA A 221 -0.83 0.53 14.77
C ALA A 221 -1.51 1.33 15.89
N CYS A 222 -2.38 0.71 16.69
CA CYS A 222 -2.91 1.30 17.92
C CYS A 222 -1.81 1.56 18.95
N ASP A 223 -0.91 0.61 19.17
CA ASP A 223 0.21 0.72 20.12
C ASP A 223 1.17 1.85 19.74
N LEU A 224 1.43 2.06 18.44
CA LEU A 224 2.23 3.19 17.94
C LEU A 224 1.61 4.56 18.28
N LEU A 225 0.29 4.62 18.49
CA LEU A 225 -0.42 5.82 18.95
C LEU A 225 -0.68 5.82 20.46
N GLY A 226 -0.19 4.82 21.20
CA GLY A 226 -0.44 4.66 22.63
C GLY A 226 -1.89 4.30 23.00
N LEU A 227 -2.66 3.78 22.05
CA LEU A 227 -4.06 3.41 22.24
C LEU A 227 -4.18 2.03 22.89
N HIS A 228 -5.11 1.88 23.83
CA HIS A 228 -5.33 0.61 24.50
C HIS A 228 -6.44 -0.18 23.82
N THR A 229 -6.12 -1.42 23.48
CA THR A 229 -7.06 -2.34 22.84
C THR A 229 -7.49 -3.47 23.77
N THR A 230 -8.64 -4.07 23.47
CA THR A 230 -9.11 -5.32 24.07
C THR A 230 -9.60 -6.26 22.97
N ARG A 231 -9.49 -7.57 23.16
CA ARG A 231 -9.82 -8.57 22.13
C ARG A 231 -11.06 -9.41 22.48
N ALA A 232 -11.79 -9.77 21.43
CA ALA A 232 -12.65 -10.94 21.31
C ALA A 232 -12.12 -11.81 20.15
N PRO A 233 -12.62 -13.05 19.92
CA PRO A 233 -12.01 -13.98 18.95
C PRO A 233 -11.75 -13.43 17.55
N HIS A 234 -12.62 -12.54 17.05
CA HIS A 234 -12.49 -11.93 15.71
C HIS A 234 -12.58 -10.41 15.72
N THR A 235 -12.54 -9.79 16.90
CA THR A 235 -12.78 -8.34 17.04
C THR A 235 -11.79 -7.71 18.00
N VAL A 236 -11.23 -6.58 17.60
CA VAL A 236 -10.43 -5.70 18.47
C VAL A 236 -11.27 -4.47 18.79
N TYR A 237 -11.29 -4.06 20.05
CA TYR A 237 -12.00 -2.87 20.52
C TYR A 237 -11.06 -1.82 21.07
N VAL A 238 -11.34 -0.55 20.75
CA VAL A 238 -10.78 0.63 21.45
C VAL A 238 -11.93 1.26 22.24
N SER A 239 -11.82 1.23 23.56
CA SER A 239 -12.95 1.54 24.46
C SER A 239 -12.71 2.68 25.45
N ARG A 240 -11.45 3.06 25.71
CA ARG A 240 -11.16 4.18 26.62
C ARG A 240 -11.55 5.47 25.92
N LYS A 241 -12.20 6.38 26.63
CA LYS A 241 -12.71 7.64 26.05
C LYS A 241 -11.60 8.45 25.37
N ASP A 242 -10.45 8.55 26.02
CA ASP A 242 -9.31 9.31 25.50
C ASP A 242 -8.71 8.62 24.25
N ASP A 243 -8.58 7.29 24.26
CA ASP A 243 -8.12 6.54 23.09
C ASP A 243 -9.09 6.68 21.90
N VAL A 244 -10.40 6.68 22.18
CA VAL A 244 -11.43 6.90 21.16
C VAL A 244 -11.37 8.32 20.62
N ALA A 245 -11.12 9.34 21.46
CA ALA A 245 -10.95 10.71 21.02
C ALA A 245 -9.70 10.90 20.16
N THR A 246 -8.58 10.24 20.51
CA THR A 246 -7.38 10.20 19.68
C THR A 246 -7.66 9.53 18.33
N LEU A 247 -8.37 8.40 18.33
CA LEU A 247 -8.72 7.72 17.09
C LEU A 247 -9.71 8.53 16.23
N ASP A 248 -10.66 9.24 16.85
CA ASP A 248 -11.57 10.18 16.18
C ASP A 248 -10.80 11.24 15.39
N ALA A 249 -9.69 11.76 15.94
CA ALA A 249 -8.86 12.77 15.27
C ALA A 249 -8.14 12.23 14.01
N HIS A 250 -7.90 10.92 13.92
CA HIS A 250 -7.28 10.29 12.75
C HIS A 250 -8.30 9.74 11.75
N VAL A 251 -9.35 9.08 12.24
CA VAL A 251 -10.38 8.43 11.41
C VAL A 251 -11.41 9.43 10.91
N GLY A 252 -11.80 10.41 11.73
CA GLY A 252 -12.87 11.35 11.39
C GLY A 252 -14.24 10.67 11.18
N PRO A 253 -15.24 11.43 10.72
CA PRO A 253 -16.57 10.90 10.43
C PRO A 253 -16.55 10.00 9.21
N LYS A 254 -17.34 8.91 9.26
CA LYS A 254 -17.69 8.13 8.06
C LYS A 254 -18.81 8.84 7.31
N TYR A 255 -18.53 9.31 6.11
CA TYR A 255 -19.49 9.90 5.18
C TYR A 255 -19.06 9.60 3.75
#